data_AF-A0A946C6P7-F1
#
_entry.id   AF-A0A946C6P7-F1
#
_cell.length_a   1.000
_cell.length_b   1.000
_cell.length_c   1.000
_cell.angle_alpha   90.00
_cell.angle_beta   90.00
_cell.angle_gamma   90.00
#
_symmetry.space_group_name_H-M   'P 1'
#
loop_
_entity.id
_entity.type
_entity.pdbx_description
1 polymer ?
#
loop_
_entity_poly.entity_id
_entity_poly.type
_entity_poly.pdbx_seq_one_letter_code
_entity_poly.pdbx_strand_id
1 'polypeptide(L)'
;MSTNFRPKNYEPLDSTTIKNFIENREQIKTILGDTKEIQIEEVGDGNLNLVFFVKSGTKSICIKQPLPYLRVLKDWPLTLKRSYYEAEYMKIHSKHVSKLMPVIYDFDSELCTITMEKLSPHIIMRQGLIKAIRYDNFAEDISTFMSKTLFFTSDLYLNAAEKKELNSRFILNTELCKITEDLIFTDPYMYNKNNRWTSPNLDKQKNDIENNNDLKIAVSRLKLKFLNENQSLLHGDLHTGSIMTTENDTKVIDPEFAFFGPMGFDVGALIANLLMSFFSQNGYEKNIGDRSEYKKWILETIYDVWTKFEIKFTKLWDEFPQGDAYPPIMFENNKYIIQDEKKLFLKNIFKDSIGFAGAKIIRRIFGFAHNIDFEWIENLETRAGCENKCANLGIQMQINTDNFKDISSLIDMAEKLDKDSVSF
;
A
#
# COMPACT_ATOMS: atom_id res chain seq x y z
N MET A 1 -3.92 -4.62 27.03
CA MET A 1 -5.18 -5.15 26.48
C MET A 1 -4.84 -6.42 25.71
N SER A 2 -5.58 -7.49 25.95
CA SER A 2 -5.30 -8.86 25.50
C SER A 2 -4.98 -8.95 24.00
N THR A 3 -3.83 -9.58 23.68
CA THR A 3 -3.41 -10.03 22.34
C THR A 3 -4.29 -11.14 21.77
N ASN A 4 -5.38 -11.49 22.44
CA ASN A 4 -6.31 -12.55 22.07
C ASN A 4 -7.71 -11.96 21.83
N PHE A 5 -7.84 -10.91 21.01
CA PHE A 5 -9.18 -10.52 20.56
C PHE A 5 -9.75 -11.64 19.68
N ARG A 6 -10.68 -12.38 20.25
CA ARG A 6 -11.48 -13.39 19.57
C ARG A 6 -12.92 -13.29 20.09
N PRO A 7 -13.88 -12.85 19.26
CA PRO A 7 -15.28 -12.89 19.64
C PRO A 7 -15.70 -14.31 20.06
N LYS A 8 -16.63 -14.42 21.01
CA LYS A 8 -17.05 -15.69 21.61
C LYS A 8 -17.52 -16.72 20.56
N ASN A 9 -18.20 -16.24 19.52
CA ASN A 9 -18.79 -17.06 18.46
C ASN A 9 -17.92 -17.12 17.20
N TYR A 10 -16.68 -16.62 17.25
CA TYR A 10 -15.83 -16.62 16.07
C TYR A 10 -15.40 -18.04 15.67
N GLU A 11 -15.73 -18.38 14.43
CA GLU A 11 -15.25 -19.55 13.72
C GLU A 11 -14.84 -19.19 12.27
N PRO A 12 -13.76 -19.78 11.74
CA PRO A 12 -13.42 -19.66 10.33
C PRO A 12 -14.56 -20.21 9.46
N LEU A 13 -14.98 -19.42 8.47
CA LEU A 13 -15.93 -19.87 7.47
C LEU A 13 -15.29 -20.89 6.53
N ASP A 14 -16.11 -21.80 6.04
CA ASP A 14 -15.79 -22.74 4.97
C ASP A 14 -16.92 -22.75 3.93
N SER A 15 -16.80 -23.59 2.90
CA SER A 15 -17.80 -23.69 1.83
C SER A 15 -19.19 -24.12 2.32
N THR A 16 -19.30 -24.74 3.48
CA THR A 16 -20.56 -25.17 4.10
C THR A 16 -21.14 -24.07 4.99
N THR A 17 -20.34 -23.51 5.89
CA THR A 17 -20.81 -22.51 6.88
C THR A 17 -21.10 -21.15 6.25
N ILE A 18 -20.45 -20.81 5.13
CA ILE A 18 -20.71 -19.55 4.42
C ILE A 18 -22.13 -19.48 3.83
N LYS A 19 -22.72 -20.62 3.46
CA LYS A 19 -24.13 -20.66 3.02
C LYS A 19 -25.07 -20.23 4.14
N ASN A 20 -24.89 -20.80 5.33
CA ASN A 20 -25.65 -20.42 6.51
C ASN A 20 -25.41 -18.95 6.90
N PHE A 21 -24.18 -18.47 6.76
CA PHE A 21 -23.85 -17.05 6.98
C PHE A 21 -24.68 -16.14 6.06
N ILE A 22 -24.78 -16.46 4.77
CA ILE A 22 -25.56 -15.71 3.78
C ILE A 22 -27.06 -15.79 4.07
N GLU A 23 -27.59 -16.98 4.34
CA GLU A 23 -29.03 -17.20 4.55
C GLU A 23 -29.60 -16.39 5.73
N ASN A 24 -28.77 -16.14 6.75
CA ASN A 24 -29.11 -15.37 7.93
C ASN A 24 -28.95 -13.84 7.76
N ARG A 25 -28.62 -13.32 6.57
CA ARG A 25 -28.39 -11.88 6.33
C ARG A 25 -29.25 -11.35 5.18
N GLU A 26 -30.32 -10.62 5.52
CA GLU A 26 -31.25 -10.04 4.55
C GLU A 26 -30.57 -9.06 3.58
N GLN A 27 -29.60 -8.28 4.05
CA GLN A 27 -28.84 -7.35 3.21
C GLN A 27 -28.04 -8.08 2.12
N ILE A 28 -27.45 -9.23 2.44
CA ILE A 28 -26.71 -10.05 1.48
C ILE A 28 -27.66 -10.72 0.50
N LYS A 29 -28.78 -11.27 0.98
CA LYS A 29 -29.82 -11.86 0.13
C LYS A 29 -30.43 -10.85 -0.84
N THR A 30 -30.66 -9.61 -0.39
CA THR A 30 -31.16 -8.52 -1.24
C THR A 30 -30.21 -8.27 -2.42
N ILE A 31 -28.90 -8.33 -2.16
CA ILE A 31 -27.88 -8.16 -3.19
C ILE A 31 -27.89 -9.37 -4.13
N LEU A 32 -27.72 -10.60 -3.62
CA LEU A 32 -27.60 -11.81 -4.43
C LEU A 32 -28.90 -12.22 -5.16
N GLY A 33 -30.07 -11.85 -4.64
CA GLY A 33 -31.35 -12.33 -5.14
C GLY A 33 -31.65 -13.76 -4.65
N ASP A 34 -31.93 -14.68 -5.56
CA ASP A 34 -32.20 -16.08 -5.20
C ASP A 34 -30.93 -16.74 -4.64
N THR A 35 -30.97 -17.22 -3.40
CA THR A 35 -29.82 -17.88 -2.76
C THR A 35 -29.95 -19.41 -2.71
N LYS A 36 -30.92 -20.01 -3.42
CA LYS A 36 -31.08 -21.48 -3.48
C LYS A 36 -29.89 -22.18 -4.13
N GLU A 37 -29.41 -21.63 -5.24
CA GLU A 37 -28.28 -22.12 -6.02
C GLU A 37 -27.15 -21.09 -6.04
N ILE A 38 -26.33 -21.08 -4.99
CA ILE A 38 -25.12 -20.26 -4.92
C ILE A 38 -23.88 -21.07 -5.28
N GLN A 39 -22.98 -20.45 -6.03
CA GLN A 39 -21.63 -20.96 -6.28
C GLN A 39 -20.66 -20.24 -5.35
N ILE A 40 -19.82 -21.01 -4.67
CA ILE A 40 -18.84 -20.50 -3.70
C ILE A 40 -17.46 -20.99 -4.12
N GLU A 41 -16.51 -20.06 -4.18
CA GLU A 41 -15.11 -20.33 -4.50
C GLU A 41 -14.23 -19.60 -3.47
N GLU A 42 -13.30 -20.31 -2.82
CA GLU A 42 -12.26 -19.67 -2.00
C GLU A 42 -11.09 -19.31 -2.92
N VAL A 43 -10.77 -18.02 -3.01
CA VAL A 43 -9.86 -17.44 -4.00
C VAL A 43 -8.67 -16.72 -3.37
N GLY A 44 -8.51 -16.81 -2.05
CA GLY A 44 -7.46 -16.09 -1.35
C GLY A 44 -6.07 -16.63 -1.71
N ASP A 45 -5.34 -15.90 -2.55
CA ASP A 45 -3.89 -16.05 -2.78
C ASP A 45 -3.05 -15.23 -1.78
N GLY A 46 -3.72 -14.43 -0.93
CA GLY A 46 -3.11 -13.51 0.01
C GLY A 46 -2.57 -14.15 1.31
N ASN A 47 -1.68 -13.42 1.98
CA ASN A 47 -0.93 -13.93 3.13
C ASN A 47 -1.70 -13.94 4.47
N LEU A 48 -2.87 -13.29 4.55
CA LEU A 48 -3.53 -12.99 5.84
C LEU A 48 -4.94 -13.55 6.03
N ASN A 49 -5.76 -13.57 4.99
CA ASN A 49 -7.23 -13.68 5.14
C ASN A 49 -7.80 -14.77 4.22
N LEU A 50 -8.97 -15.31 4.60
CA LEU A 50 -9.83 -16.09 3.71
C LEU A 50 -10.63 -15.14 2.83
N VAL A 51 -10.74 -15.45 1.55
CA VAL A 51 -11.51 -14.65 0.59
C VAL A 51 -12.40 -15.58 -0.22
N PHE A 52 -13.71 -15.37 -0.16
CA PHE A 52 -14.69 -16.17 -0.87
C PHE A 52 -15.39 -15.33 -1.93
N PHE A 53 -15.43 -15.81 -3.15
CA PHE A 53 -16.35 -15.34 -4.17
C PHE A 53 -17.63 -16.13 -4.11
N VAL A 54 -18.75 -15.41 -4.00
CA VAL A 54 -20.09 -15.99 -3.98
C VAL A 54 -20.86 -15.44 -5.16
N LYS A 55 -21.45 -16.33 -5.95
CA LYS A 55 -22.22 -15.99 -7.14
C LYS A 55 -23.61 -16.63 -7.09
N SER A 56 -24.62 -15.84 -7.44
CA SER A 56 -25.97 -16.32 -7.75
C SER A 56 -26.44 -15.70 -9.06
N GLY A 57 -26.76 -16.54 -10.04
CA GLY A 57 -27.10 -16.08 -11.39
C GLY A 57 -26.03 -15.15 -11.97
N THR A 58 -26.39 -13.90 -12.23
CA THR A 58 -25.49 -12.85 -12.74
C THR A 58 -24.88 -11.97 -11.65
N LYS A 59 -25.27 -12.15 -10.39
CA LYS A 59 -24.84 -11.32 -9.27
C LYS A 59 -23.74 -12.00 -8.48
N SER A 60 -22.83 -11.21 -7.92
CA SER A 60 -21.72 -11.74 -7.14
C SER A 60 -21.24 -10.78 -6.06
N ILE A 61 -20.73 -11.36 -4.98
CA ILE A 61 -20.13 -10.65 -3.84
C ILE A 61 -18.81 -11.32 -3.45
N CYS A 62 -18.00 -10.58 -2.70
CA CYS A 62 -16.79 -11.03 -2.05
C CYS A 62 -17.02 -11.04 -0.53
N ILE A 63 -16.66 -12.14 0.14
CA ILE A 63 -16.68 -12.23 1.60
C ILE A 63 -15.24 -12.47 2.06
N LYS A 64 -14.70 -11.52 2.82
CA LYS A 64 -13.35 -11.57 3.38
C LYS A 64 -13.42 -11.83 4.89
N GLN A 65 -12.61 -12.76 5.39
CA GLN A 65 -12.54 -13.07 6.81
C GLN A 65 -11.08 -13.24 7.27
N PRO A 66 -10.64 -12.55 8.34
CA PRO A 66 -9.34 -12.78 8.93
C PRO A 66 -9.29 -14.09 9.69
N LEU A 67 -8.12 -14.73 9.70
CA LEU A 67 -7.76 -15.82 10.62
C LEU A 67 -7.01 -15.28 11.85
N PRO A 68 -7.03 -15.95 13.01
CA PRO A 68 -6.35 -15.48 14.23
C PRO A 68 -4.81 -15.65 14.16
N TYR A 69 -4.26 -15.87 12.97
CA TYR A 69 -2.85 -16.08 12.68
C TYR A 69 -2.54 -15.66 11.23
N LEU A 70 -1.26 -15.51 10.91
CA LEU A 70 -0.77 -15.27 9.54
C LEU A 70 -0.94 -16.54 8.69
N ARG A 71 -1.64 -16.49 7.55
CA ARG A 71 -1.97 -17.68 6.73
C ARG A 71 -0.73 -18.41 6.24
N VAL A 72 0.33 -17.67 5.87
CA VAL A 72 1.61 -18.23 5.40
C VAL A 72 2.53 -18.72 6.51
N LEU A 73 2.30 -18.32 7.77
CA LEU A 73 3.05 -18.78 8.93
C LEU A 73 2.09 -18.93 10.12
N LYS A 74 1.44 -20.11 10.21
CA LYS A 74 0.37 -20.37 11.19
C LYS A 74 0.79 -20.17 12.64
N ASP A 75 2.08 -20.27 12.94
CA ASP A 75 2.65 -20.05 14.27
C ASP A 75 2.81 -18.57 14.64
N TRP A 76 2.44 -17.63 13.75
CA TRP A 76 2.42 -16.19 14.02
C TRP A 76 0.98 -15.74 14.32
N PRO A 77 0.60 -15.53 15.60
CA PRO A 77 -0.73 -15.03 15.98
C PRO A 77 -0.99 -13.64 15.42
N LEU A 78 -2.22 -13.38 14.98
CA LEU A 78 -2.60 -12.09 14.43
C LEU A 78 -4.06 -11.75 14.73
N THR A 79 -4.30 -10.58 15.30
CA THR A 79 -5.63 -10.13 15.73
C THR A 79 -6.68 -10.10 14.61
N LEU A 80 -7.87 -10.59 14.94
CA LEU A 80 -9.04 -10.52 14.06
C LEU A 80 -9.58 -9.08 13.93
N LYS A 81 -9.20 -8.16 14.83
CA LYS A 81 -9.62 -6.74 14.80
C LYS A 81 -9.21 -6.01 13.53
N ARG A 82 -8.25 -6.53 12.76
CA ARG A 82 -7.83 -5.92 11.49
C ARG A 82 -8.98 -5.76 10.49
N SER A 83 -9.96 -6.65 10.52
CA SER A 83 -11.21 -6.51 9.72
C SER A 83 -12.04 -5.29 10.12
N TYR A 84 -12.07 -4.92 11.40
CA TYR A 84 -12.75 -3.71 11.87
C TYR A 84 -12.06 -2.46 11.33
N TYR A 85 -10.72 -2.39 11.39
CA TYR A 85 -9.98 -1.24 10.87
C TYR A 85 -10.12 -1.12 9.35
N GLU A 86 -10.10 -2.25 8.63
CA GLU A 86 -10.36 -2.29 7.19
C GLU A 86 -11.77 -1.75 6.86
N ALA A 87 -12.82 -2.25 7.53
CA ALA A 87 -14.19 -1.80 7.31
C ALA A 87 -14.39 -0.32 7.66
N GLU A 88 -13.83 0.15 8.78
CA GLU A 88 -13.93 1.56 9.20
C GLU A 88 -13.17 2.50 8.26
N TYR A 89 -11.98 2.12 7.78
CA TYR A 89 -11.25 2.90 6.77
C TYR A 89 -12.11 3.07 5.51
N MET A 90 -12.64 1.97 4.99
CA MET A 90 -13.47 1.96 3.78
C MET A 90 -14.72 2.82 3.95
N LYS A 91 -15.40 2.70 5.09
CA LYS A 91 -16.57 3.51 5.43
C LYS A 91 -16.24 5.00 5.48
N ILE A 92 -15.14 5.40 6.12
CA ILE A 92 -14.71 6.81 6.21
C ILE A 92 -14.44 7.37 4.81
N HIS A 93 -13.64 6.67 4.02
CA HIS A 93 -13.17 7.18 2.72
C HIS A 93 -14.18 7.04 1.58
N SER A 94 -15.17 6.14 1.70
CA SER A 94 -16.25 6.00 0.70
C SER A 94 -16.96 7.32 0.38
N LYS A 95 -17.03 8.24 1.36
CA LYS A 95 -17.60 9.59 1.18
C LYS A 95 -16.90 10.42 0.09
N HIS A 96 -15.62 10.17 -0.14
CA HIS A 96 -14.78 10.97 -1.03
C HIS A 96 -14.30 10.20 -2.27
N VAL A 97 -14.14 8.88 -2.13
CA VAL A 97 -13.51 8.01 -3.13
C VAL A 97 -14.27 6.69 -3.37
N SER A 98 -15.59 6.62 -3.12
CA SER A 98 -16.40 5.39 -3.31
C SER A 98 -16.22 4.69 -4.66
N LYS A 99 -15.97 5.44 -5.74
CA LYS A 99 -15.73 4.86 -7.07
C LYS A 99 -14.39 4.14 -7.20
N LEU A 100 -13.43 4.41 -6.31
CA LEU A 100 -12.06 3.92 -6.34
C LEU A 100 -11.80 2.81 -5.29
N MET A 101 -12.86 2.26 -4.70
CA MET A 101 -12.83 1.16 -3.73
C MET A 101 -14.03 0.24 -3.97
N PRO A 102 -13.97 -1.04 -3.55
CA PRO A 102 -15.16 -1.89 -3.54
C PRO A 102 -16.23 -1.36 -2.59
N VAL A 103 -17.50 -1.47 -2.98
CA VAL A 103 -18.63 -1.14 -2.10
C VAL A 103 -18.72 -2.15 -0.96
N ILE A 104 -18.76 -1.67 0.29
CA ILE A 104 -19.03 -2.52 1.46
C ILE A 104 -20.54 -2.72 1.62
N TYR A 105 -20.96 -3.98 1.73
CA TYR A 105 -22.35 -4.37 1.90
C TYR A 105 -22.69 -4.74 3.35
N ASP A 106 -21.75 -5.35 4.06
CA ASP A 106 -21.94 -5.80 5.43
C ASP A 106 -20.60 -5.89 6.18
N PHE A 107 -20.64 -5.64 7.49
CA PHE A 107 -19.54 -5.95 8.40
C PHE A 107 -20.08 -6.67 9.62
N ASP A 108 -19.61 -7.90 9.84
CA ASP A 108 -19.98 -8.69 11.00
C ASP A 108 -18.89 -8.64 12.07
N SER A 109 -19.20 -8.09 13.24
CA SER A 109 -18.24 -7.97 14.34
C SER A 109 -18.01 -9.26 15.14
N GLU A 110 -18.89 -10.27 15.04
CA GLU A 110 -18.74 -11.56 15.73
C GLU A 110 -17.86 -12.53 14.92
N LEU A 111 -18.10 -12.62 13.62
CA LEU A 111 -17.33 -13.45 12.69
C LEU A 111 -16.16 -12.69 12.06
N CYS A 112 -16.07 -11.38 12.29
CA CYS A 112 -15.04 -10.49 11.75
C CYS A 112 -15.05 -10.47 10.22
N THR A 113 -16.21 -10.64 9.57
CA THR A 113 -16.32 -10.74 8.12
C THR A 113 -16.66 -9.39 7.50
N ILE A 114 -16.09 -9.13 6.32
CA ILE A 114 -16.45 -8.01 5.46
C ILE A 114 -17.09 -8.59 4.21
N THR A 115 -18.35 -8.24 3.95
CA THR A 115 -19.01 -8.55 2.67
C THR A 115 -18.95 -7.31 1.79
N MET A 116 -18.43 -7.45 0.58
CA MET A 116 -18.20 -6.34 -0.34
C MET A 116 -18.43 -6.71 -1.80
N GLU A 117 -18.38 -5.71 -2.67
CA GLU A 117 -18.40 -5.85 -4.12
C GLU A 117 -17.32 -6.84 -4.59
N LYS A 118 -17.71 -7.83 -5.39
CA LYS A 118 -16.75 -8.64 -6.12
C LYS A 118 -16.26 -7.84 -7.32
N LEU A 119 -14.99 -7.43 -7.29
CA LEU A 119 -14.35 -6.75 -8.42
C LEU A 119 -14.10 -7.75 -9.56
N SER A 120 -14.76 -7.53 -10.69
CA SER A 120 -14.61 -8.32 -11.91
C SER A 120 -14.97 -7.43 -13.10
N PRO A 121 -14.17 -7.40 -14.19
CA PRO A 121 -13.08 -8.31 -14.54
C PRO A 121 -11.68 -7.90 -14.03
N HIS A 122 -11.59 -7.06 -12.99
CA HIS A 122 -10.31 -6.55 -12.49
C HIS A 122 -9.30 -7.66 -12.14
N ILE A 123 -8.02 -7.37 -12.37
CA ILE A 123 -6.89 -8.18 -11.92
C ILE A 123 -6.04 -7.37 -10.94
N ILE A 124 -5.23 -8.04 -10.11
CA ILE A 124 -4.24 -7.37 -9.28
C ILE A 124 -3.23 -6.65 -10.18
N MET A 125 -3.05 -5.33 -9.97
CA MET A 125 -2.24 -4.47 -10.83
C MET A 125 -0.82 -5.01 -11.01
N ARG A 126 -0.20 -5.52 -9.93
CA ARG A 126 1.12 -6.16 -9.97
C ARG A 126 1.23 -7.26 -11.04
N GLN A 127 0.21 -8.12 -11.18
CA GLN A 127 0.21 -9.17 -12.20
C GLN A 127 0.13 -8.58 -13.61
N GLY A 128 -0.64 -7.51 -13.79
CA GLY A 128 -0.69 -6.79 -15.06
C GLY A 128 0.62 -6.09 -15.40
N LEU A 129 1.29 -5.53 -14.41
CA LEU A 129 2.59 -4.89 -14.59
C LEU A 129 3.67 -5.87 -15.08
N ILE A 130 3.69 -7.08 -14.53
CA ILE A 130 4.56 -8.17 -15.01
C ILE A 130 4.24 -8.53 -16.48
N LYS A 131 2.96 -8.54 -16.84
CA LYS A 131 2.47 -8.81 -18.19
C LYS A 131 2.62 -7.64 -19.18
N ALA A 132 3.24 -6.53 -18.78
CA ALA A 132 3.35 -5.31 -19.58
C ALA A 132 2.01 -4.69 -20.02
N ILE A 133 0.98 -4.77 -19.18
CA ILE A 133 -0.31 -4.13 -19.44
C ILE A 133 -0.23 -2.65 -19.03
N ARG A 134 -0.52 -1.75 -19.96
CA ARG A 134 -0.63 -0.31 -19.69
C ARG A 134 -2.02 0.02 -19.13
N TYR A 135 -2.05 0.94 -18.18
CA TYR A 135 -3.27 1.40 -17.50
C TYR A 135 -3.34 2.93 -17.58
N ASP A 136 -3.88 3.46 -18.67
CA ASP A 136 -3.80 4.90 -18.98
C ASP A 136 -4.53 5.78 -17.94
N ASN A 137 -5.61 5.28 -17.34
CA ASN A 137 -6.35 5.99 -16.30
C ASN A 137 -5.70 5.90 -14.91
N PHE A 138 -4.75 4.99 -14.71
CA PHE A 138 -4.25 4.65 -13.37
C PHE A 138 -3.71 5.86 -12.62
N ALA A 139 -2.86 6.67 -13.27
CA ALA A 139 -2.27 7.84 -12.62
C ALA A 139 -3.32 8.88 -12.22
N GLU A 140 -4.40 9.02 -12.99
CA GLU A 140 -5.52 9.91 -12.67
C GLU A 140 -6.31 9.40 -11.47
N ASP A 141 -6.64 8.10 -11.46
CA ASP A 141 -7.42 7.47 -10.40
C ASP A 141 -6.66 7.44 -9.08
N ILE A 142 -5.42 6.94 -9.07
CA ILE A 142 -4.67 6.74 -7.83
C ILE A 142 -4.23 8.05 -7.19
N SER A 143 -3.93 9.09 -7.99
CA SER A 143 -3.65 10.42 -7.46
C SER A 143 -4.92 11.07 -6.86
N THR A 144 -6.10 10.80 -7.44
CA THR A 144 -7.39 11.20 -6.87
C THR A 144 -7.67 10.48 -5.56
N PHE A 145 -7.39 9.17 -5.50
CA PHE A 145 -7.49 8.39 -4.27
C PHE A 145 -6.61 8.99 -3.18
N MET A 146 -5.29 9.06 -3.41
CA MET A 146 -4.32 9.51 -2.40
C MET A 146 -4.56 10.96 -1.96
N SER A 147 -4.81 11.88 -2.90
CA SER A 147 -5.05 13.29 -2.54
C SER A 147 -6.25 13.43 -1.62
N LYS A 148 -7.37 12.75 -1.92
CA LYS A 148 -8.58 12.82 -1.11
C LYS A 148 -8.47 12.08 0.21
N THR A 149 -7.95 10.85 0.22
CA THR A 149 -7.86 10.06 1.46
C THR A 149 -6.93 10.71 2.47
N LEU A 150 -5.77 11.20 2.02
CA LEU A 150 -4.81 11.87 2.89
C LEU A 150 -5.31 13.25 3.30
N PHE A 151 -5.86 14.07 2.39
CA PHE A 151 -6.28 15.43 2.74
C PHE A 151 -7.46 15.47 3.72
N PHE A 152 -8.57 14.78 3.41
CA PHE A 152 -9.81 14.87 4.20
C PHE A 152 -9.75 14.22 5.59
N THR A 153 -8.63 13.56 5.93
CA THR A 153 -8.38 13.00 7.26
C THR A 153 -7.23 13.69 8.00
N SER A 154 -6.70 14.78 7.44
CA SER A 154 -5.62 15.57 8.03
C SER A 154 -6.11 16.76 8.85
N ASP A 155 -5.22 17.33 9.66
CA ASP A 155 -5.45 18.60 10.37
C ASP A 155 -5.55 19.83 9.43
N LEU A 156 -5.37 19.66 8.11
CA LEU A 156 -5.64 20.70 7.10
C LEU A 156 -7.14 20.84 6.79
N TYR A 157 -7.92 19.79 7.06
CA TYR A 157 -9.36 19.74 6.79
C TYR A 157 -10.19 19.53 8.06
N LEU A 158 -9.79 18.61 8.94
CA LEU A 158 -10.49 18.32 10.18
C LEU A 158 -10.09 19.32 11.27
N ASN A 159 -11.03 19.62 12.15
CA ASN A 159 -10.66 20.26 13.42
C ASN A 159 -10.00 19.24 14.36
N ALA A 160 -9.29 19.75 15.36
CA ALA A 160 -8.46 18.96 16.24
C ALA A 160 -9.26 17.98 17.13
N ALA A 161 -10.55 18.22 17.36
CA ALA A 161 -11.41 17.30 18.12
C ALA A 161 -11.86 16.13 17.23
N GLU A 162 -12.36 16.42 16.03
CA GLU A 162 -12.74 15.41 15.03
C GLU A 162 -11.56 14.49 14.70
N LYS A 163 -10.38 15.06 14.46
CA LYS A 163 -9.18 14.27 14.16
C LYS A 163 -8.78 13.37 15.31
N LYS A 164 -8.85 13.84 16.56
CA LYS A 164 -8.55 13.01 17.74
C LYS A 164 -9.58 11.90 17.91
N GLU A 165 -10.85 12.17 17.65
CA GLU A 165 -11.90 11.16 17.67
C GLU A 165 -11.63 10.07 16.63
N LEU A 166 -11.36 10.45 15.37
CA LEU A 166 -11.00 9.48 14.33
C LEU A 166 -9.74 8.69 14.74
N ASN A 167 -8.68 9.36 15.21
CA ASN A 167 -7.46 8.69 15.61
C ASN A 167 -7.69 7.66 16.72
N SER A 168 -8.54 7.97 17.71
CA SER A 168 -8.86 7.05 18.80
C SER A 168 -9.43 5.70 18.32
N ARG A 169 -10.08 5.67 17.15
CA ARG A 169 -10.64 4.44 16.54
C ARG A 169 -9.56 3.53 15.96
N PHE A 170 -8.40 4.07 15.56
CA PHE A 170 -7.34 3.33 14.86
C PHE A 170 -6.06 3.16 15.67
N ILE A 171 -5.86 3.93 16.75
CA ILE A 171 -4.62 3.90 17.56
C ILE A 171 -4.29 2.51 18.14
N LEU A 172 -5.31 1.64 18.27
CA LEU A 172 -5.16 0.26 18.74
C LEU A 172 -4.88 -0.75 17.62
N ASN A 173 -4.62 -0.32 16.37
CA ASN A 173 -4.15 -1.22 15.30
C ASN A 173 -2.66 -1.60 15.47
N THR A 174 -2.25 -1.81 16.73
CA THR A 174 -0.84 -1.91 17.14
C THR A 174 -0.16 -3.17 16.62
N GLU A 175 -0.88 -4.28 16.47
CA GLU A 175 -0.29 -5.52 15.96
C GLU A 175 0.13 -5.40 14.48
N LEU A 176 -0.66 -4.68 13.67
CA LEU A 176 -0.39 -4.48 12.25
C LEU A 176 0.68 -3.40 12.05
N CYS A 177 0.64 -2.35 12.89
CA CYS A 177 1.73 -1.38 12.98
C CYS A 177 3.04 -2.06 13.37
N LYS A 178 3.03 -2.97 14.35
CA LYS A 178 4.20 -3.72 14.80
C LYS A 178 4.80 -4.60 13.70
N ILE A 179 3.97 -5.27 12.89
CA ILE A 179 4.45 -6.00 11.70
C ILE A 179 5.20 -5.05 10.77
N THR A 180 4.69 -3.85 10.56
CA THR A 180 5.34 -2.85 9.70
C THR A 180 6.63 -2.32 10.30
N GLU A 181 6.62 -1.98 11.60
CA GLU A 181 7.79 -1.56 12.37
C GLU A 181 8.96 -2.55 12.28
N ASP A 182 8.64 -3.84 12.35
CA ASP A 182 9.64 -4.90 12.32
C ASP A 182 10.06 -5.21 10.88
N LEU A 183 9.10 -5.55 10.02
CA LEU A 183 9.40 -6.05 8.68
C LEU A 183 9.90 -4.98 7.70
N ILE A 184 9.53 -3.70 7.90
CA ILE A 184 9.99 -2.62 7.01
C ILE A 184 11.20 -1.89 7.58
N PHE A 185 11.22 -1.63 8.89
CA PHE A 185 12.18 -0.68 9.47
C PHE A 185 13.25 -1.32 10.36
N THR A 186 13.20 -2.63 10.62
CA THR A 186 14.12 -3.30 11.54
C THR A 186 14.79 -4.49 10.91
N ASP A 187 14.02 -5.52 10.56
CA ASP A 187 14.53 -6.81 10.16
C ASP A 187 15.49 -6.78 8.97
N PRO A 188 15.22 -6.05 7.86
CA PRO A 188 16.11 -6.06 6.70
C PRO A 188 17.52 -5.50 6.98
N TYR A 189 17.69 -4.71 8.04
CA TYR A 189 18.91 -3.95 8.35
C TYR A 189 19.79 -4.63 9.40
N MET A 190 19.43 -5.84 9.83
CA MET A 190 20.19 -6.66 10.77
C MET A 190 20.10 -8.13 10.38
N TYR A 191 20.88 -8.97 11.08
CA TYR A 191 20.68 -10.41 11.01
C TYR A 191 19.30 -10.76 11.58
N ASN A 192 18.49 -11.42 10.77
CA ASN A 192 17.24 -12.04 11.18
C ASN A 192 17.08 -13.34 10.39
N LYS A 193 16.81 -14.45 11.09
CA LYS A 193 16.67 -15.79 10.50
C LYS A 193 15.54 -15.91 9.46
N ASN A 194 14.58 -15.00 9.49
CA ASN A 194 13.43 -14.97 8.59
C ASN A 194 13.69 -14.13 7.33
N ASN A 195 14.77 -13.35 7.29
CA ASN A 195 15.18 -12.65 6.08
C ASN A 195 15.67 -13.65 5.04
N ARG A 196 15.35 -13.39 3.79
CA ARG A 196 15.89 -14.12 2.64
C ARG A 196 16.18 -13.16 1.50
N TRP A 197 16.99 -13.62 0.55
CA TRP A 197 17.38 -12.89 -0.65
C TRP A 197 17.88 -13.91 -1.69
N THR A 198 18.13 -13.47 -2.92
CA THR A 198 18.72 -14.32 -3.97
C THR A 198 20.20 -14.60 -3.65
N SER A 199 20.43 -15.68 -2.91
CA SER A 199 21.75 -16.15 -2.49
C SER A 199 22.32 -17.16 -3.50
N PRO A 200 23.64 -17.17 -3.77
CA PRO A 200 24.69 -16.34 -3.13
C PRO A 200 24.87 -14.94 -3.73
N ASN A 201 24.20 -14.64 -4.85
CA ASN A 201 24.45 -13.42 -5.63
C ASN A 201 24.34 -12.12 -4.81
N LEU A 202 23.40 -12.04 -3.86
CA LEU A 202 23.20 -10.83 -3.05
C LEU A 202 23.78 -10.90 -1.64
N ASP A 203 24.57 -11.93 -1.29
CA ASP A 203 25.14 -12.11 0.05
C ASP A 203 26.00 -10.92 0.47
N LYS A 204 26.85 -10.44 -0.45
CA LYS A 204 27.69 -9.25 -0.20
C LYS A 204 26.84 -8.02 0.08
N GLN A 205 25.82 -7.75 -0.76
CA GLN A 205 24.98 -6.56 -0.60
C GLN A 205 24.16 -6.63 0.70
N LYS A 206 23.67 -7.82 1.09
CA LYS A 206 23.02 -8.02 2.39
C LYS A 206 23.98 -7.72 3.54
N ASN A 207 25.20 -8.25 3.49
CA ASN A 207 26.22 -7.96 4.51
C ASN A 207 26.56 -6.45 4.56
N ASP A 208 26.65 -5.78 3.42
CA ASP A 208 26.90 -4.35 3.35
C ASP A 208 25.75 -3.56 3.99
N ILE A 209 24.48 -3.92 3.73
CA ILE A 209 23.29 -3.33 4.38
C ILE A 209 23.34 -3.53 5.90
N GLU A 210 23.65 -4.74 6.37
CA GLU A 210 23.75 -5.03 7.81
C GLU A 210 24.87 -4.28 8.51
N ASN A 211 25.92 -3.87 7.80
CA ASN A 211 27.04 -3.14 8.36
C ASN A 211 27.01 -1.63 8.06
N ASN A 212 26.02 -1.14 7.33
CA ASN A 212 25.89 0.27 6.97
C ASN A 212 25.22 1.10 8.07
N ASN A 213 26.03 1.81 8.86
CA ASN A 213 25.54 2.64 9.97
C ASN A 213 24.70 3.84 9.50
N ASP A 214 25.05 4.46 8.37
CA ASP A 214 24.30 5.60 7.84
C ASP A 214 22.90 5.18 7.40
N LEU A 215 22.79 4.01 6.76
CA LEU A 215 21.51 3.42 6.38
C LEU A 215 20.65 3.10 7.62
N LYS A 216 21.25 2.51 8.67
CA LYS A 216 20.55 2.22 9.93
C LYS A 216 20.02 3.49 10.60
N ILE A 217 20.80 4.57 10.59
CA ILE A 217 20.34 5.87 11.12
C ILE A 217 19.21 6.43 10.25
N ALA A 218 19.35 6.37 8.92
CA ALA A 218 18.32 6.85 7.99
C ALA A 218 16.99 6.11 8.19
N VAL A 219 16.99 4.78 8.20
CA VAL A 219 15.76 4.00 8.43
C VAL A 219 15.20 4.20 9.84
N SER A 220 16.05 4.38 10.85
CA SER A 220 15.59 4.67 12.22
C SER A 220 14.85 6.00 12.32
N ARG A 221 15.26 7.02 11.55
CA ARG A 221 14.52 8.29 11.47
C ARG A 221 13.16 8.11 10.80
N LEU A 222 13.07 7.30 9.75
CA LEU A 222 11.79 6.95 9.12
C LEU A 222 10.89 6.15 10.07
N LYS A 223 11.46 5.20 10.83
CA LYS A 223 10.74 4.47 11.88
C LYS A 223 10.18 5.42 12.95
N LEU A 224 10.98 6.40 13.37
CA LEU A 224 10.55 7.39 14.35
C LEU A 224 9.37 8.23 13.83
N LYS A 225 9.40 8.61 12.55
CA LYS A 225 8.26 9.27 11.88
C LYS A 225 7.02 8.37 11.88
N PHE A 226 7.17 7.11 11.46
CA PHE A 226 6.06 6.13 11.47
C PHE A 226 5.42 5.96 12.86
N LEU A 227 6.24 5.95 13.92
CA LEU A 227 5.77 5.78 15.30
C LEU A 227 5.04 7.00 15.88
N ASN A 228 5.34 8.21 15.42
CA ASN A 228 4.94 9.45 16.10
C ASN A 228 4.15 10.45 15.24
N GLU A 229 4.33 10.45 13.92
CA GLU A 229 3.71 11.45 13.03
C GLU A 229 2.30 11.02 12.62
N ASN A 230 1.30 11.51 13.34
CA ASN A 230 -0.11 11.25 13.05
C ASN A 230 -0.68 12.25 12.01
N GLN A 231 -0.17 12.25 10.76
CA GLN A 231 -0.59 13.26 9.76
C GLN A 231 -1.98 13.01 9.19
N SER A 232 -2.28 11.78 8.76
CA SER A 232 -3.57 11.38 8.16
C SER A 232 -3.87 9.92 8.41
N LEU A 233 -5.13 9.52 8.18
CA LEU A 233 -5.52 8.11 8.15
C LEU A 233 -4.97 7.44 6.88
N LEU A 234 -3.95 6.62 7.05
CA LEU A 234 -3.28 5.91 5.96
C LEU A 234 -4.02 4.63 5.58
N HIS A 235 -3.85 4.19 4.34
CA HIS A 235 -4.12 2.83 3.90
C HIS A 235 -3.19 1.83 4.62
N GLY A 236 -1.91 2.20 4.80
CA GLY A 236 -0.94 1.43 5.58
C GLY A 236 -0.25 0.30 4.81
N ASP A 237 -0.80 -0.17 3.68
CA ASP A 237 -0.07 -1.05 2.76
C ASP A 237 -0.38 -0.81 1.26
N LEU A 238 -0.31 0.46 0.83
CA LEU A 238 -0.69 0.87 -0.54
C LEU A 238 0.34 0.47 -1.61
N HIS A 239 0.48 -0.83 -1.86
CA HIS A 239 1.34 -1.37 -2.92
C HIS A 239 0.54 -1.84 -4.13
N THR A 240 1.18 -2.14 -5.26
CA THR A 240 0.52 -2.62 -6.50
C THR A 240 -0.19 -3.97 -6.37
N GLY A 241 0.01 -4.67 -5.25
CA GLY A 241 -0.79 -5.86 -4.86
C GLY A 241 -2.12 -5.53 -4.18
N SER A 242 -2.33 -4.28 -3.76
CA SER A 242 -3.52 -3.78 -3.06
C SER A 242 -4.34 -2.87 -3.98
N ILE A 243 -4.13 -3.03 -5.28
CA ILE A 243 -4.77 -2.28 -6.34
C ILE A 243 -5.22 -3.29 -7.37
N MET A 244 -6.50 -3.27 -7.71
CA MET A 244 -7.09 -4.05 -8.79
C MET A 244 -7.45 -3.12 -9.94
N THR A 245 -7.13 -3.53 -11.16
CA THR A 245 -7.28 -2.71 -12.37
C THR A 245 -7.99 -3.46 -13.49
N THR A 246 -8.77 -2.73 -14.27
CA THR A 246 -9.05 -3.04 -15.67
C THR A 246 -8.30 -2.03 -16.55
N GLU A 247 -8.49 -2.06 -17.87
CA GLU A 247 -7.96 -1.01 -18.75
C GLU A 247 -8.46 0.40 -18.37
N ASN A 248 -9.69 0.50 -17.82
CA ASN A 248 -10.38 1.78 -17.65
C ASN A 248 -10.83 2.09 -16.21
N ASP A 249 -10.56 1.20 -15.24
CA ASP A 249 -11.03 1.35 -13.86
C ASP A 249 -9.98 0.88 -12.85
N THR A 250 -9.83 1.63 -11.76
CA THR A 250 -8.86 1.39 -10.68
C THR A 250 -9.58 1.28 -9.34
N LYS A 251 -9.28 0.22 -8.58
CA LYS A 251 -9.87 -0.04 -7.27
C LYS A 251 -8.78 -0.35 -6.24
N VAL A 252 -8.73 0.40 -5.16
CA VAL A 252 -7.86 0.15 -4.01
C VAL A 252 -8.59 -0.78 -3.03
N ILE A 253 -7.87 -1.79 -2.53
CA ILE A 253 -8.39 -2.85 -1.65
C ILE A 253 -7.45 -3.05 -0.45
N ASP A 254 -7.89 -3.78 0.57
CA ASP A 254 -7.08 -4.26 1.69
C ASP A 254 -6.41 -3.19 2.61
N PRO A 255 -7.13 -2.14 3.06
CA PRO A 255 -6.61 -1.17 4.03
C PRO A 255 -6.58 -1.70 5.49
N GLU A 256 -6.24 -2.98 5.71
CA GLU A 256 -6.26 -3.58 7.06
C GLU A 256 -5.13 -3.07 7.98
N PHE A 257 -4.10 -2.47 7.39
CA PHE A 257 -3.00 -1.79 8.08
C PHE A 257 -3.32 -0.32 8.41
N ALA A 258 -4.57 0.13 8.21
CA ALA A 258 -4.94 1.52 8.42
C ALA A 258 -4.66 2.01 9.84
N PHE A 259 -3.98 3.16 9.93
CA PHE A 259 -3.72 3.90 11.16
C PHE A 259 -3.40 5.36 10.84
N PHE A 260 -3.37 6.23 11.85
CA PHE A 260 -2.90 7.60 11.65
C PHE A 260 -1.37 7.63 11.59
N GLY A 261 -0.82 8.03 10.44
CA GLY A 261 0.61 7.99 10.19
C GLY A 261 1.07 9.08 9.22
N PRO A 262 2.35 9.07 8.82
CA PRO A 262 2.91 10.04 7.89
C PRO A 262 2.39 9.78 6.46
N MET A 263 1.84 10.81 5.82
CA MET A 263 1.27 10.74 4.46
C MET A 263 2.24 10.15 3.44
N GLY A 264 3.54 10.49 3.59
CA GLY A 264 4.60 10.00 2.72
C GLY A 264 4.73 8.47 2.70
N PHE A 265 4.23 7.75 3.70
CA PHE A 265 4.33 6.30 3.78
C PHE A 265 3.47 5.58 2.72
N ASP A 266 2.24 6.05 2.48
CA ASP A 266 1.37 5.48 1.43
C ASP A 266 1.86 5.86 0.03
N VAL A 267 2.21 7.13 -0.19
CA VAL A 267 2.75 7.61 -1.46
C VAL A 267 4.07 6.88 -1.80
N GLY A 268 4.95 6.74 -0.80
CA GLY A 268 6.20 5.99 -0.93
C GLY A 268 5.97 4.50 -1.17
N ALA A 269 4.92 3.90 -0.60
CA ALA A 269 4.56 2.50 -0.89
C ALA A 269 4.24 2.28 -2.36
N LEU A 270 3.46 3.18 -2.95
CA LEU A 270 3.11 3.09 -4.35
C LEU A 270 4.35 3.31 -5.24
N ILE A 271 5.10 4.38 -5.01
CA ILE A 271 6.31 4.72 -5.79
C ILE A 271 7.33 3.56 -5.73
N ALA A 272 7.59 3.00 -4.55
CA ALA A 272 8.48 1.85 -4.41
C ALA A 272 8.07 0.67 -5.29
N ASN A 273 6.78 0.36 -5.34
CA ASN A 273 6.29 -0.80 -6.09
C ASN A 273 6.28 -0.57 -7.60
N LEU A 274 6.06 0.67 -8.06
CA LEU A 274 6.26 1.02 -9.47
C LEU A 274 7.75 0.95 -9.85
N LEU A 275 8.66 1.43 -8.98
CA LEU A 275 10.10 1.31 -9.19
C LEU A 275 10.57 -0.14 -9.24
N MET A 276 10.13 -1.00 -8.30
CA MET A 276 10.44 -2.43 -8.35
C MET A 276 9.95 -3.07 -9.65
N SER A 277 8.75 -2.68 -10.12
CA SER A 277 8.24 -3.13 -11.41
C SER A 277 9.08 -2.65 -12.59
N PHE A 278 9.58 -1.41 -12.56
CA PHE A 278 10.50 -0.87 -13.57
C PHE A 278 11.79 -1.69 -13.65
N PHE A 279 12.45 -1.95 -12.51
CA PHE A 279 13.69 -2.72 -12.48
C PHE A 279 13.49 -4.18 -12.85
N SER A 280 12.35 -4.78 -12.48
CA SER A 280 12.08 -6.19 -12.79
C SER A 280 11.84 -6.46 -14.27
N GLN A 281 11.47 -5.44 -15.07
CA GLN A 281 11.15 -5.63 -16.49
C GLN A 281 12.28 -6.29 -17.27
N ASN A 282 13.55 -6.01 -16.95
CA ASN A 282 14.70 -6.64 -17.61
C ASN A 282 14.69 -8.17 -17.45
N GLY A 283 14.19 -8.68 -16.32
CA GLY A 283 14.06 -10.12 -16.10
C GLY A 283 12.90 -10.79 -16.85
N TYR A 284 12.04 -10.01 -17.50
CA TYR A 284 10.93 -10.49 -18.31
C TYR A 284 11.12 -10.21 -19.81
N GLU A 285 12.30 -9.75 -20.22
CA GLU A 285 12.67 -9.60 -21.63
C GLU A 285 12.85 -10.96 -22.29
N LYS A 286 12.32 -11.11 -23.52
CA LYS A 286 12.63 -12.26 -24.38
C LYS A 286 13.85 -11.98 -25.23
N ASN A 287 13.91 -10.76 -25.77
CA ASN A 287 15.07 -10.18 -26.41
C ASN A 287 15.42 -8.85 -25.73
N ILE A 288 16.71 -8.49 -25.78
CA ILE A 288 17.23 -7.26 -25.20
C ILE A 288 16.44 -6.07 -25.75
N GLY A 289 15.83 -5.30 -24.85
CA GLY A 289 15.10 -4.07 -25.18
C GLY A 289 13.61 -4.25 -25.45
N ASP A 290 13.06 -5.46 -25.45
CA ASP A 290 11.62 -5.74 -25.67
C ASP A 290 10.73 -5.01 -24.64
N ARG A 291 11.28 -4.64 -23.47
CA ARG A 291 10.54 -3.94 -22.41
C ARG A 291 10.85 -2.44 -22.33
N SER A 292 11.71 -1.89 -23.19
CA SER A 292 12.18 -0.50 -23.10
C SER A 292 11.03 0.52 -23.09
N GLU A 293 10.08 0.41 -24.03
CA GLU A 293 8.92 1.30 -24.11
C GLU A 293 7.96 1.13 -22.93
N TYR A 294 7.90 -0.07 -22.35
CA TYR A 294 7.08 -0.32 -21.19
C TYR A 294 7.70 0.24 -19.90
N LYS A 295 9.02 0.12 -19.76
CA LYS A 295 9.79 0.74 -18.67
C LYS A 295 9.66 2.26 -18.68
N LYS A 296 9.75 2.87 -19.87
CA LYS A 296 9.50 4.31 -20.05
C LYS A 296 8.10 4.69 -19.57
N TRP A 297 7.08 3.92 -19.97
CA TRP A 297 5.70 4.14 -19.50
C TRP A 297 5.56 4.02 -17.97
N ILE A 298 6.26 3.11 -17.30
CA ILE A 298 6.25 3.02 -15.83
C ILE A 298 6.84 4.30 -15.20
N LEU A 299 7.95 4.82 -15.74
CA LEU A 299 8.57 6.06 -15.24
C LEU A 299 7.68 7.29 -15.48
N GLU A 300 7.04 7.38 -16.65
CA GLU A 300 6.03 8.39 -16.96
C GLU A 300 4.84 8.29 -15.98
N THR A 301 4.41 7.08 -15.65
CA THR A 301 3.35 6.84 -14.65
C THR A 301 3.77 7.34 -13.27
N ILE A 302 5.02 7.10 -12.84
CA ILE A 302 5.55 7.60 -11.56
C ILE A 302 5.55 9.15 -11.54
N TYR A 303 6.00 9.78 -12.63
CA TYR A 303 5.98 11.24 -12.79
C TYR A 303 4.55 11.79 -12.65
N ASP A 304 3.62 11.21 -13.38
CA ASP A 304 2.23 11.63 -13.43
C ASP A 304 1.52 11.44 -12.09
N VAL A 305 1.75 10.32 -11.41
CA VAL A 305 1.16 10.04 -10.09
C VAL A 305 1.55 11.13 -9.09
N TRP A 306 2.84 11.47 -9.00
CA TRP A 306 3.31 12.52 -8.08
C TRP A 306 2.76 13.89 -8.47
N THR A 307 2.90 14.28 -9.74
CA THR A 307 2.50 15.61 -10.21
C THR A 307 1.00 15.84 -10.06
N LYS A 308 0.18 14.83 -10.42
CA LYS A 308 -1.28 14.92 -10.25
C LYS A 308 -1.67 14.89 -8.77
N PHE A 309 -0.97 14.14 -7.92
CA PHE A 309 -1.19 14.17 -6.46
C PHE A 309 -0.93 15.58 -5.91
N GLU A 310 0.21 16.20 -6.23
CA GLU A 310 0.58 17.54 -5.78
C GLU A 310 -0.47 18.59 -6.18
N ILE A 311 -0.89 18.58 -7.46
CA ILE A 311 -1.91 19.49 -8.00
C ILE A 311 -3.25 19.29 -7.29
N LYS A 312 -3.72 18.04 -7.18
CA LYS A 312 -5.04 17.74 -6.58
C LYS A 312 -5.05 18.02 -5.09
N PHE A 313 -3.99 17.69 -4.37
CA PHE A 313 -3.87 17.96 -2.93
C PHE A 313 -3.85 19.46 -2.65
N THR A 314 -3.07 20.23 -3.42
CA THR A 314 -3.03 21.70 -3.31
C THR A 314 -4.41 22.30 -3.57
N LYS A 315 -5.09 21.84 -4.63
CA LYS A 315 -6.46 22.28 -4.97
C LYS A 315 -7.45 21.98 -3.85
N LEU A 316 -7.42 20.79 -3.24
CA LEU A 316 -8.27 20.46 -2.09
C LEU A 316 -8.00 21.40 -0.91
N TRP A 317 -6.74 21.76 -0.66
CA TRP A 317 -6.40 22.72 0.38
C TRP A 317 -6.87 24.15 0.05
N ASP A 318 -6.87 24.57 -1.22
CA ASP A 318 -7.48 25.86 -1.60
C ASP A 318 -9.01 25.86 -1.44
N GLU A 319 -9.67 24.73 -1.77
CA GLU A 319 -11.14 24.61 -1.73
C GLU A 319 -11.70 24.42 -0.31
N PHE A 320 -10.96 23.73 0.57
CA PHE A 320 -11.43 23.38 1.92
C PHE A 320 -10.41 23.73 3.03
N PRO A 321 -10.03 25.01 3.20
CA PRO A 321 -9.01 25.44 4.16
C PRO A 321 -9.57 25.58 5.60
N GLN A 322 -10.37 24.61 6.04
CA GLN A 322 -11.15 24.72 7.27
C GLN A 322 -10.52 24.03 8.49
N GLY A 323 -9.42 23.29 8.31
CA GLY A 323 -8.74 22.62 9.41
C GLY A 323 -7.94 23.57 10.31
N ASP A 324 -7.65 23.12 11.52
CA ASP A 324 -7.03 23.94 12.57
C ASP A 324 -5.53 24.22 12.32
N ALA A 325 -4.87 23.48 11.42
CA ALA A 325 -3.44 23.63 11.18
C ALA A 325 -3.06 24.99 10.57
N TYR A 326 -3.91 25.52 9.68
CA TYR A 326 -3.67 26.79 8.98
C TYR A 326 -4.95 27.64 8.88
N PRO A 327 -5.41 28.25 9.99
CA PRO A 327 -6.64 29.03 10.00
C PRO A 327 -6.56 30.21 9.01
N PRO A 328 -7.50 30.35 8.05
CA PRO A 328 -7.44 31.37 6.99
C PRO A 328 -7.27 32.80 7.50
N ILE A 329 -7.87 33.11 8.66
CA ILE A 329 -7.81 34.42 9.33
C ILE A 329 -6.37 34.90 9.59
N MET A 330 -5.40 33.98 9.76
CA MET A 330 -4.00 34.34 9.98
C MET A 330 -3.30 34.87 8.71
N PHE A 331 -3.87 34.62 7.53
CA PHE A 331 -3.22 34.87 6.24
C PHE A 331 -3.98 35.85 5.34
N GLU A 332 -5.07 36.46 5.81
CA GLU A 332 -5.92 37.36 5.03
C GLU A 332 -5.15 38.53 4.40
N ASN A 333 -4.18 39.09 5.13
CA ASN A 333 -3.39 40.24 4.70
C ASN A 333 -2.24 39.88 3.76
N ASN A 334 -1.87 38.59 3.62
CA ASN A 334 -0.82 38.14 2.71
C ASN A 334 -1.03 36.69 2.26
N LYS A 335 -1.83 36.52 1.19
CA LYS A 335 -2.13 35.20 0.61
C LYS A 335 -0.93 34.55 -0.09
N TYR A 336 0.17 35.25 -0.32
CA TYR A 336 1.36 34.65 -0.94
C TYR A 336 2.13 33.76 0.04
N ILE A 337 2.17 34.13 1.32
CA ILE A 337 2.88 33.36 2.36
C ILE A 337 2.31 31.94 2.47
N ILE A 338 0.98 31.79 2.45
CA ILE A 338 0.35 30.46 2.53
C ILE A 338 0.67 29.61 1.29
N GLN A 339 0.86 30.20 0.11
CA GLN A 339 1.21 29.46 -1.10
C GLN A 339 2.63 28.89 -1.05
N ASP A 340 3.59 29.63 -0.47
CA ASP A 340 4.95 29.12 -0.27
C ASP A 340 5.00 28.02 0.81
N GLU A 341 4.18 28.14 1.85
CA GLU A 341 4.04 27.09 2.87
C GLU A 341 3.43 25.80 2.30
N LYS A 342 2.41 25.89 1.43
CA LYS A 342 1.85 24.72 0.73
C LYS A 342 2.91 23.96 -0.06
N LYS A 343 3.78 24.67 -0.78
CA LYS A 343 4.89 24.07 -1.53
C LYS A 343 5.89 23.41 -0.59
N LEU A 344 6.23 24.05 0.53
CA LEU A 344 7.14 23.47 1.53
C LEU A 344 6.54 22.20 2.16
N PHE A 345 5.26 22.22 2.49
CA PHE A 345 4.53 21.08 3.03
C PHE A 345 4.56 19.88 2.06
N LEU A 346 4.25 20.10 0.78
CA LEU A 346 4.29 19.04 -0.24
C LEU A 346 5.71 18.56 -0.53
N LYS A 347 6.71 19.45 -0.48
CA LYS A 347 8.13 19.07 -0.56
C LYS A 347 8.55 18.16 0.60
N ASN A 348 8.03 18.40 1.81
CA ASN A 348 8.30 17.53 2.95
C ASN A 348 7.62 16.16 2.79
N ILE A 349 6.39 16.12 2.29
CA ILE A 349 5.72 14.85 1.93
C ILE A 349 6.54 14.10 0.88
N PHE A 350 7.02 14.79 -0.17
CA PHE A 350 7.87 14.19 -1.19
C PHE A 350 9.11 13.53 -0.58
N LYS A 351 9.84 14.29 0.25
CA LYS A 351 11.05 13.81 0.93
C LYS A 351 10.76 12.56 1.77
N ASP A 352 9.68 12.57 2.54
CA ASP A 352 9.26 11.41 3.32
C ASP A 352 8.86 10.24 2.41
N SER A 353 8.16 10.49 1.31
CA SER A 353 7.81 9.46 0.30
C SER A 353 9.02 8.78 -0.29
N ILE A 354 10.08 9.52 -0.62
CA ILE A 354 11.34 8.96 -1.13
C ILE A 354 11.97 8.06 -0.06
N GLY A 355 12.10 8.53 1.17
CA GLY A 355 12.66 7.72 2.26
C GLY A 355 11.89 6.42 2.50
N PHE A 356 10.56 6.51 2.65
CA PHE A 356 9.69 5.34 2.84
C PHE A 356 9.69 4.40 1.63
N ALA A 357 9.77 4.94 0.41
CA ALA A 357 9.90 4.12 -0.78
C ALA A 357 11.21 3.31 -0.76
N GLY A 358 12.32 3.94 -0.40
CA GLY A 358 13.60 3.24 -0.24
C GLY A 358 13.53 2.11 0.80
N ALA A 359 12.90 2.36 1.95
CA ALA A 359 12.73 1.34 2.99
C ALA A 359 11.85 0.16 2.50
N LYS A 360 10.79 0.46 1.74
CA LYS A 360 9.90 -0.55 1.15
C LYS A 360 10.56 -1.36 0.03
N ILE A 361 11.51 -0.79 -0.71
CA ILE A 361 12.33 -1.54 -1.67
C ILE A 361 13.23 -2.53 -0.92
N ILE A 362 14.02 -2.04 0.05
CA ILE A 362 14.97 -2.89 0.79
C ILE A 362 14.26 -4.06 1.47
N ARG A 363 13.12 -3.82 2.13
CA ARG A 363 12.39 -4.90 2.81
C ARG A 363 11.80 -5.95 1.87
N ARG A 364 11.54 -5.61 0.60
CA ARG A 364 11.00 -6.57 -0.37
C ARG A 364 12.09 -7.46 -0.96
N ILE A 365 13.35 -7.01 -0.93
CA ILE A 365 14.49 -7.73 -1.50
C ILE A 365 15.25 -8.52 -0.43
N PHE A 366 15.35 -7.98 0.79
CA PHE A 366 16.19 -8.54 1.87
C PHE A 366 15.41 -8.88 3.15
N GLY A 367 14.08 -8.79 3.11
CA GLY A 367 13.21 -9.04 4.25
C GLY A 367 12.51 -10.41 4.19
N PHE A 368 11.43 -10.53 4.95
CA PHE A 368 10.61 -11.75 4.99
C PHE A 368 9.68 -11.89 3.77
N ALA A 369 8.96 -10.82 3.41
CA ALA A 369 7.89 -10.85 2.43
C ALA A 369 8.31 -10.20 1.10
N HIS A 370 8.64 -11.01 0.10
CA HIS A 370 9.03 -10.56 -1.24
C HIS A 370 7.81 -10.20 -2.10
N ASN A 371 8.05 -9.72 -3.33
CA ASN A 371 7.01 -9.50 -4.35
C ASN A 371 7.25 -10.37 -5.58
N ILE A 372 6.15 -10.67 -6.29
CA ILE A 372 6.19 -11.52 -7.49
C ILE A 372 6.88 -10.87 -8.69
N ASP A 373 7.08 -9.54 -8.69
CA ASP A 373 7.84 -8.84 -9.73
C ASP A 373 9.27 -9.39 -9.86
N PHE A 374 9.91 -9.78 -8.76
CA PHE A 374 11.24 -10.42 -8.82
C PHE A 374 11.14 -11.94 -8.71
N GLU A 375 10.27 -12.46 -7.84
CA GLU A 375 10.22 -13.90 -7.53
C GLU A 375 9.82 -14.77 -8.72
N TRP A 376 9.10 -14.23 -9.71
CA TRP A 376 8.75 -14.95 -10.94
C TRP A 376 9.83 -14.89 -12.03
N ILE A 377 10.93 -14.15 -11.84
CA ILE A 377 12.09 -14.18 -12.74
C ILE A 377 12.87 -15.47 -12.45
N GLU A 378 12.74 -16.49 -13.28
CA GLU A 378 13.30 -17.83 -13.02
C GLU A 378 14.84 -17.86 -12.93
N ASN A 379 15.52 -17.10 -13.79
CA ASN A 379 16.98 -17.04 -13.79
C ASN A 379 17.48 -16.23 -12.59
N LEU A 380 18.15 -16.89 -11.64
CA LEU A 380 18.59 -16.28 -10.38
C LEU A 380 19.61 -15.15 -10.56
N GLU A 381 20.52 -15.26 -11.52
CA GLU A 381 21.51 -14.20 -11.78
C GLU A 381 20.84 -12.94 -12.36
N THR A 382 19.87 -13.13 -13.26
CA THR A 382 19.06 -12.05 -13.83
C THR A 382 18.18 -11.40 -12.76
N ARG A 383 17.54 -12.22 -11.91
CA ARG A 383 16.75 -11.75 -10.76
C ARG A 383 17.61 -10.90 -9.82
N ALA A 384 18.74 -11.44 -9.39
CA ALA A 384 19.68 -10.74 -8.54
C ALA A 384 20.17 -9.44 -9.19
N GLY A 385 20.33 -9.39 -10.51
CA GLY A 385 20.74 -8.19 -11.23
C GLY A 385 19.69 -7.07 -11.12
N CYS A 386 18.42 -7.43 -11.28
CA CYS A 386 17.30 -6.49 -11.13
C CYS A 386 17.16 -6.03 -9.66
N GLU A 387 17.22 -6.97 -8.72
CA GLU A 387 17.17 -6.72 -7.29
C GLU A 387 18.31 -5.82 -6.82
N ASN A 388 19.55 -6.09 -7.24
CA ASN A 388 20.73 -5.31 -6.85
C ASN A 388 20.59 -3.83 -7.24
N LYS A 389 20.23 -3.56 -8.50
CA LYS A 389 20.01 -2.20 -9.01
C LYS A 389 18.90 -1.48 -8.27
N CYS A 390 17.78 -2.16 -8.04
CA CYS A 390 16.65 -1.60 -7.29
C CYS A 390 17.03 -1.30 -5.83
N ALA A 391 17.72 -2.23 -5.16
CA ALA A 391 18.20 -2.03 -3.79
C ALA A 391 19.20 -0.88 -3.68
N ASN A 392 20.10 -0.71 -4.64
CA ASN A 392 21.02 0.43 -4.68
C ASN A 392 20.26 1.76 -4.75
N LEU A 393 19.19 1.85 -5.55
CA LEU A 393 18.31 3.02 -5.54
C LEU A 393 17.68 3.20 -4.15
N GLY A 394 17.14 2.14 -3.56
CA GLY A 394 16.52 2.19 -2.23
C GLY A 394 17.46 2.65 -1.11
N ILE A 395 18.76 2.33 -1.19
CA ILE A 395 19.81 2.83 -0.28
C ILE A 395 20.04 4.34 -0.51
N GLN A 396 20.18 4.77 -1.77
CA GLN A 396 20.35 6.19 -2.10
C GLN A 396 19.16 7.04 -1.64
N MET A 397 17.94 6.56 -1.82
CA MET A 397 16.71 7.23 -1.39
C MET A 397 16.65 7.47 0.12
N GLN A 398 17.32 6.65 0.92
CA GLN A 398 17.35 6.79 2.38
C GLN A 398 18.54 7.62 2.90
N ILE A 399 19.75 7.36 2.39
CA ILE A 399 20.97 8.04 2.89
C ILE A 399 21.10 9.43 2.27
N ASN A 400 20.73 9.58 0.99
CA ASN A 400 20.95 10.77 0.19
C ASN A 400 19.62 11.38 -0.28
N THR A 401 18.59 11.36 0.57
CA THR A 401 17.24 11.83 0.23
C THR A 401 17.23 13.27 -0.31
N ASP A 402 18.14 14.13 0.16
CA ASP A 402 18.25 15.52 -0.28
C ASP A 402 18.75 15.68 -1.73
N ASN A 403 19.31 14.63 -2.34
CA ASN A 403 19.65 14.63 -3.76
C ASN A 403 18.41 14.53 -4.66
N PHE A 404 17.28 14.05 -4.12
CA PHE A 404 16.01 13.93 -4.83
C PHE A 404 15.20 15.22 -4.62
N LYS A 405 15.41 16.20 -5.50
CA LYS A 405 14.77 17.53 -5.40
C LYS A 405 13.31 17.51 -5.83
N ASP A 406 12.99 16.64 -6.77
CA ASP A 406 11.69 16.47 -7.41
C ASP A 406 11.57 15.06 -8.00
N ILE A 407 10.40 14.71 -8.54
CA ILE A 407 10.16 13.38 -9.10
C ILE A 407 11.04 13.08 -10.33
N SER A 408 11.45 14.10 -11.10
CA SER A 408 12.36 13.93 -12.23
C SER A 408 13.74 13.45 -11.79
N SER A 409 14.28 14.01 -10.70
CA SER A 409 15.57 13.57 -10.16
C SER A 409 15.55 12.11 -9.66
N LEU A 410 14.40 11.60 -9.21
CA LEU A 410 14.22 10.17 -8.90
C LEU A 410 14.24 9.32 -10.17
N ILE A 411 13.53 9.74 -11.20
CA ILE A 411 13.45 9.05 -12.49
C ILE A 411 14.84 8.98 -13.14
N ASP A 412 15.57 10.11 -13.18
CA ASP A 412 16.93 10.18 -13.72
C ASP A 412 17.88 9.19 -13.01
N MET A 413 17.79 9.09 -11.68
CA MET A 413 18.59 8.14 -10.91
C MET A 413 18.19 6.69 -11.20
N ALA A 414 16.90 6.40 -11.33
CA ALA A 414 16.42 5.07 -11.66
C ALA A 414 16.91 4.62 -13.06
N GLU A 415 16.82 5.50 -14.06
CA GLU A 415 17.33 5.24 -15.41
C GLU A 415 18.85 5.06 -15.45
N LYS A 416 19.58 5.83 -14.64
CA LYS A 416 21.03 5.68 -14.52
C LYS A 416 21.40 4.30 -13.97
N LEU A 417 20.83 3.93 -12.82
CA LEU A 417 21.12 2.64 -12.17
C LEU A 417 20.67 1.44 -13.00
N ASP A 418 19.60 1.60 -13.78
CA ASP A 418 19.14 0.55 -14.69
C ASP A 418 20.18 0.19 -15.76
N LYS A 419 20.98 1.16 -16.20
CA LYS A 419 22.06 0.97 -17.20
C LYS A 419 23.37 0.46 -16.60
N ASP A 420 23.52 0.50 -15.28
CA ASP A 420 24.75 0.06 -14.63
C ASP A 420 24.99 -1.45 -14.83
N SER A 421 26.25 -1.82 -14.98
CA SER A 421 26.67 -3.23 -14.98
C SER A 421 26.70 -3.76 -13.55
N VAL A 422 26.15 -4.95 -13.33
CA VAL A 422 26.22 -5.64 -12.02
C VAL A 422 27.23 -6.77 -12.13
N SER A 423 28.14 -6.86 -11.15
CA SER A 423 29.04 -8.00 -10.96
C SER A 423 28.85 -8.53 -9.54
N PHE A 424 28.57 -9.83 -9.42
CA PHE A 424 28.33 -10.51 -8.14
C PHE A 424 29.61 -11.03 -7.50
#